data_AF-A0A291INF9-F1
#
_entry.id   AF-A0A291INF9-F1
#
_cell.length_a   1.000
_cell.length_b   1.000
_cell.length_c   1.000
_cell.angle_alpha   90.00
_cell.angle_beta   90.00
_cell.angle_gamma   90.00
#
_symmetry.space_group_name_H-M   'P 1'
#
loop_
_entity.id
_entity.type
_entity.pdbx_description
1 polymer ?
#
loop_
_entity_poly.entity_id
_entity_poly.type
_entity_poly.pdbx_seq_one_letter_code
_entity_poly.pdbx_strand_id
1 'polypeptide(L)'
;MPSRNTSVISRILQRIFPKTADFYLLLHEQCRQVCVTVDNLARFMASECIAAGEMLKEDEHEADRLRMRNLHALNSSFATPMDREDIYRAIAALDSIVTYCKSTYNEMQALQLEPDRHSLAMVQELQVGINALEKGFAVLGKQPRGAEPHAFAARHSERRIEKMYRKAIADLFQGDDYLNMFKQRELYRHLSNAADKVHATANVLEDIIVKLG
;
A
#
# COMPACT_ATOMS: atom_id res chain seq x y z
N MET A 1 9.57 -31.33 39.74
CA MET A 1 8.73 -30.45 38.88
C MET A 1 8.52 -31.16 37.56
N PRO A 2 7.28 -31.49 37.15
CA PRO A 2 7.09 -32.33 35.98
C PRO A 2 7.28 -31.52 34.69
N SER A 3 8.01 -32.12 33.77
CA SER A 3 8.28 -31.69 32.41
C SER A 3 6.97 -31.60 31.61
N ARG A 4 6.71 -30.44 30.99
CA ARG A 4 5.60 -30.29 30.04
C ARG A 4 5.96 -30.98 28.73
N ASN A 5 5.47 -32.21 28.63
CA ASN A 5 5.59 -33.10 27.48
C ASN A 5 4.70 -32.58 26.33
N THR A 6 5.27 -31.84 25.37
CA THR A 6 4.60 -31.52 24.10
C THR A 6 4.38 -32.82 23.34
N SER A 7 3.18 -33.38 23.50
CA SER A 7 2.78 -34.71 23.05
C SER A 7 3.20 -34.97 21.60
N VAL A 8 3.75 -36.15 21.33
CA VAL A 8 4.09 -36.65 19.99
C VAL A 8 2.89 -36.51 19.03
N ILE A 9 1.67 -36.63 19.55
CA ILE A 9 0.41 -36.42 18.81
C ILE A 9 0.31 -34.97 18.31
N SER A 10 0.71 -33.97 19.10
CA SER A 10 0.74 -32.57 18.65
C SER A 10 1.74 -32.34 17.51
N ARG A 11 2.88 -33.04 17.53
CA ARG A 11 3.87 -32.95 16.44
C ARG A 11 3.40 -33.67 15.18
N ILE A 12 2.72 -34.80 15.32
CA ILE A 12 2.11 -35.54 14.20
C ILE A 12 0.95 -34.73 13.61
N LEU A 13 0.06 -34.17 14.44
CA LEU A 13 -1.04 -33.31 14.00
C LEU A 13 -0.54 -32.04 13.32
N GLN A 14 0.51 -31.39 13.82
CA GLN A 14 1.12 -30.23 13.14
C GLN A 14 1.79 -30.58 11.81
N ARG A 15 2.22 -31.85 11.65
CA ARG A 15 2.85 -32.35 10.41
C ARG A 15 1.81 -32.79 9.37
N ILE A 16 0.61 -33.16 9.81
CA ILE A 16 -0.54 -33.53 8.95
C ILE A 16 -1.42 -32.31 8.65
N PHE A 17 -1.54 -31.38 9.60
CA PHE A 17 -2.25 -30.10 9.49
C PHE A 17 -1.29 -28.96 9.87
N PRO A 18 -0.46 -28.47 8.93
CA PRO A 18 0.32 -27.25 9.17
C PRO A 18 -0.62 -26.12 9.60
N LYS A 19 -0.13 -25.21 10.47
CA LYS A 19 -0.92 -24.03 10.86
C LYS A 19 -1.35 -23.31 9.58
N THR A 20 -2.65 -23.19 9.38
CA THR A 20 -3.22 -22.41 8.28
C THR A 20 -2.70 -20.99 8.39
N ALA A 21 -2.13 -20.47 7.29
CA ALA A 21 -1.68 -19.09 7.25
C ALA A 21 -2.88 -18.16 7.49
N ASP A 22 -2.70 -17.19 8.38
CA ASP A 22 -3.71 -16.17 8.63
C ASP A 22 -3.60 -15.08 7.56
N PHE A 23 -4.26 -15.29 6.41
CA PHE A 23 -4.18 -14.37 5.29
C PHE A 23 -4.76 -12.98 5.60
N TYR A 24 -5.68 -12.84 6.55
CA TYR A 24 -6.17 -11.53 6.97
C TYR A 24 -5.05 -10.75 7.68
N LEU A 25 -4.34 -11.41 8.60
CA LEU A 25 -3.18 -10.81 9.25
C LEU A 25 -2.06 -10.49 8.25
N LEU A 26 -1.75 -11.41 7.32
CA LEU A 26 -0.70 -11.21 6.33
C LEU A 26 -0.96 -10.01 5.41
N LEU A 27 -2.20 -9.83 4.96
CA LEU A 27 -2.62 -8.68 4.15
C LEU A 27 -2.61 -7.39 4.96
N HIS A 28 -3.07 -7.44 6.21
CA HIS A 28 -3.02 -6.30 7.11
C HIS A 28 -1.59 -5.84 7.39
N GLU A 29 -0.67 -6.77 7.69
CA GLU A 29 0.76 -6.47 7.87
C GLU A 29 1.39 -5.84 6.62
N GLN A 30 1.09 -6.38 5.44
CA GLN A 30 1.58 -5.80 4.19
C GLN A 30 1.01 -4.39 3.97
N CYS A 31 -0.27 -4.16 4.25
CA CYS A 31 -0.88 -2.82 4.17
C CYS A 31 -0.29 -1.84 5.19
N ARG A 32 0.12 -2.30 6.37
CA ARG A 32 0.86 -1.46 7.33
C ARG A 32 2.23 -1.05 6.80
N GLN A 33 2.93 -1.93 6.08
CA GLN A 33 4.19 -1.55 5.43
C GLN A 33 3.98 -0.52 4.32
N VAL A 34 2.86 -0.58 3.60
CA VAL A 34 2.44 0.49 2.68
C VAL A 34 2.29 1.82 3.42
N CYS A 35 1.66 1.83 4.60
CA CYS A 35 1.52 3.05 5.42
C CYS A 35 2.90 3.63 5.79
N VAL A 36 3.82 2.79 6.27
CA VAL A 36 5.19 3.22 6.61
C VAL A 36 5.89 3.87 5.42
N THR A 37 5.80 3.25 4.24
CA THR A 37 6.41 3.77 3.01
C THR A 37 5.83 5.15 2.64
N VAL A 38 4.51 5.28 2.68
CA VAL A 38 3.85 6.54 2.31
C VAL A 38 4.10 7.63 3.36
N ASP A 39 4.20 7.27 4.64
CA ASP A 39 4.57 8.19 5.72
C ASP A 39 6.00 8.71 5.57
N ASN A 40 6.94 7.85 5.16
CA ASN A 40 8.30 8.27 4.85
C ASN A 40 8.34 9.18 3.63
N LEU A 41 7.54 8.90 2.58
CA LEU A 41 7.38 9.81 1.44
C LEU A 41 6.83 11.17 1.86
N ALA A 42 5.81 11.19 2.71
CA ALA A 42 5.23 12.44 3.21
C ALA A 42 6.22 13.25 4.05
N ARG A 43 7.02 12.59 4.89
CA ARG A 43 8.09 13.24 5.67
C ARG A 43 9.16 13.82 4.76
N PHE A 44 9.57 13.08 3.72
CA PHE A 44 10.50 13.58 2.72
C PHE A 44 9.92 14.81 1.99
N MET A 45 8.66 14.74 1.56
CA MET A 45 7.99 15.85 0.87
C MET A 45 7.79 17.10 1.75
N ALA A 46 7.67 16.92 3.07
CA ALA A 46 7.41 18.03 3.99
C ALA A 46 8.67 18.80 4.39
N SER A 47 9.84 18.15 4.39
CA SER A 47 11.04 18.76 4.97
C SER A 47 12.35 18.35 4.29
N GLU A 48 12.30 17.70 3.13
CA GLU A 48 13.47 17.16 2.40
C GLU A 48 14.40 16.33 3.30
N CYS A 49 13.80 15.62 4.26
CA CYS A 49 14.56 14.90 5.28
C CYS A 49 15.37 13.77 4.63
N ILE A 50 16.70 13.91 4.62
CA ILE A 50 17.63 12.90 4.08
C ILE A 50 17.38 11.53 4.72
N ALA A 51 17.17 11.48 6.03
CA ALA A 51 16.88 10.23 6.73
C ALA A 51 15.59 9.57 6.22
N ALA A 52 14.54 10.35 5.90
CA ALA A 52 13.32 9.81 5.31
C ALA A 52 13.55 9.26 3.88
N GLY A 53 14.43 9.91 3.11
CA GLY A 53 14.86 9.41 1.80
C GLY A 53 15.62 8.08 1.87
N GLU A 54 16.48 7.89 2.87
CA GLU A 54 17.14 6.59 3.11
C GLU A 54 16.15 5.52 3.60
N MET A 55 15.23 5.87 4.50
CA MET A 55 14.17 4.96 4.95
C MET A 55 13.29 4.48 3.78
N LEU A 56 12.98 5.36 2.81
CA LEU A 56 12.25 4.97 1.59
C LEU A 56 12.97 3.89 0.78
N LYS A 57 14.32 3.88 0.77
CA LYS A 57 15.08 2.82 0.10
C LYS A 57 14.99 1.51 0.90
N GLU A 58 15.13 1.58 2.21
CA GLU A 58 15.02 0.41 3.10
C GLU A 58 13.63 -0.24 3.05
N ASP A 59 12.57 0.57 2.90
CA ASP A 59 11.19 0.10 2.75
C ASP A 59 11.02 -0.85 1.56
N GLU A 60 11.95 -0.91 0.58
CA GLU A 60 11.87 -1.80 -0.59
C GLU A 60 12.14 -3.22 -0.20
N HIS A 61 13.23 -3.40 0.52
CA HIS A 61 13.63 -4.70 1.01
C HIS A 61 12.57 -5.27 1.95
N GLU A 62 12.01 -4.44 2.83
CA GLU A 62 10.96 -4.89 3.74
C GLU A 62 9.66 -5.24 3.01
N ALA A 63 9.20 -4.38 2.09
CA ALA A 63 7.97 -4.64 1.33
C ALA A 63 8.09 -5.89 0.45
N ASP A 64 9.20 -6.06 -0.27
CA ASP A 64 9.41 -7.25 -1.10
C ASP A 64 9.53 -8.51 -0.25
N ARG A 65 10.19 -8.43 0.93
CA ARG A 65 10.21 -9.54 1.89
C ARG A 65 8.81 -9.96 2.33
N LEU A 66 7.95 -9.01 2.71
CA LEU A 66 6.57 -9.30 3.11
C LEU A 66 5.75 -9.87 1.95
N ARG A 67 5.87 -9.29 0.76
CA ARG A 67 5.23 -9.78 -0.46
C ARG A 67 5.64 -11.22 -0.76
N MET A 68 6.94 -11.52 -0.79
CA MET A 68 7.47 -12.86 -1.06
C MET A 68 7.05 -13.87 0.01
N ARG A 69 7.08 -13.48 1.29
CA ARG A 69 6.53 -14.29 2.39
C ARG A 69 5.06 -14.62 2.17
N ASN A 70 4.24 -13.62 1.82
CA ASN A 70 2.81 -13.78 1.61
C ASN A 70 2.50 -14.66 0.39
N LEU A 71 3.23 -14.50 -0.72
CA LEU A 71 3.12 -15.36 -1.90
C LEU A 71 3.54 -16.80 -1.61
N HIS A 72 4.60 -17.00 -0.83
CA HIS A 72 5.02 -18.34 -0.43
C HIS A 72 4.00 -19.02 0.49
N ALA A 73 3.43 -18.27 1.43
CA ALA A 73 2.32 -18.75 2.27
C ALA A 73 1.11 -19.14 1.41
N LEU A 74 0.75 -18.35 0.41
CA LEU A 74 -0.33 -18.68 -0.53
C LEU A 74 -0.03 -19.98 -1.29
N ASN A 75 1.17 -20.09 -1.89
CA ASN A 75 1.56 -21.26 -2.69
C ASN A 75 1.62 -22.57 -1.90
N SER A 76 2.00 -22.49 -0.62
CA SER A 76 2.11 -23.66 0.26
C SER A 76 0.81 -24.00 1.02
N SER A 77 -0.20 -23.12 0.97
CA SER A 77 -1.46 -23.34 1.68
C SER A 77 -2.38 -24.28 0.91
N PHE A 78 -2.78 -25.37 1.57
CA PHE A 78 -3.75 -26.34 1.03
C PHE A 78 -5.18 -25.78 0.96
N ALA A 79 -5.56 -24.94 1.91
CA ALA A 79 -6.85 -24.26 1.96
C ALA A 79 -6.65 -22.79 2.35
N THR A 80 -7.57 -21.93 1.91
CA THR A 80 -7.55 -20.48 2.16
C THR A 80 -8.91 -20.01 2.69
N PRO A 81 -8.96 -18.94 3.50
CA PRO A 81 -10.20 -18.44 4.08
C PRO A 81 -11.07 -17.65 3.09
N MET A 82 -10.52 -17.32 1.93
CA MET A 82 -11.17 -16.66 0.80
C MET A 82 -10.52 -17.13 -0.50
N ASP A 83 -11.03 -16.65 -1.64
CA ASP A 83 -10.50 -17.01 -2.95
C ASP A 83 -9.00 -16.73 -3.05
N ARG A 84 -8.25 -17.69 -3.60
CA ARG A 84 -6.80 -17.61 -3.76
C ARG A 84 -6.41 -16.49 -4.73
N GLU A 85 -7.22 -16.27 -5.76
CA GLU A 85 -7.04 -15.19 -6.73
C GLU A 85 -7.19 -13.83 -6.05
N ASP A 86 -8.17 -13.67 -5.16
CA ASP A 86 -8.36 -12.41 -4.44
C ASP A 86 -7.21 -12.11 -3.48
N ILE A 87 -6.68 -13.13 -2.78
CA ILE A 87 -5.48 -12.99 -1.94
C ILE A 87 -4.29 -12.54 -2.80
N TYR A 88 -4.06 -13.21 -3.93
CA TYR A 88 -2.98 -12.85 -4.85
C TYR A 88 -3.12 -11.41 -5.37
N ARG A 89 -4.33 -11.04 -5.81
CA ARG A 89 -4.65 -9.68 -6.27
C ARG A 89 -4.40 -8.64 -5.17
N ALA A 90 -4.77 -8.92 -3.93
CA ALA A 90 -4.55 -8.00 -2.81
C ALA A 90 -3.05 -7.82 -2.52
N ILE A 91 -2.27 -8.91 -2.50
CA ILE A 91 -0.81 -8.85 -2.34
C ILE A 91 -0.16 -8.00 -3.43
N ALA A 92 -0.55 -8.22 -4.70
CA ALA A 92 0.02 -7.50 -5.83
C ALA A 92 -0.41 -6.02 -5.88
N ALA A 93 -1.65 -5.71 -5.49
CA ALA A 93 -2.16 -4.35 -5.47
C ALA A 93 -1.48 -3.50 -4.37
N LEU A 94 -1.31 -4.07 -3.16
CA LEU A 94 -0.58 -3.43 -2.07
C LEU A 94 0.89 -3.17 -2.43
N ASP A 95 1.55 -4.15 -3.05
CA ASP A 95 2.93 -4.02 -3.52
C ASP A 95 3.08 -2.90 -4.57
N SER A 96 2.13 -2.81 -5.51
CA SER A 96 2.15 -1.77 -6.56
C SER A 96 2.15 -0.35 -5.98
N ILE A 97 1.47 -0.11 -4.86
CA ILE A 97 1.48 1.20 -4.19
C ILE A 97 2.89 1.53 -3.69
N VAL A 98 3.55 0.56 -3.05
CA VAL A 98 4.91 0.72 -2.55
C VAL A 98 5.87 1.03 -3.69
N THR A 99 5.78 0.30 -4.80
CA THR A 99 6.58 0.55 -6.00
C THR A 99 6.41 1.98 -6.49
N TYR A 100 5.17 2.47 -6.60
CA TYR A 100 4.90 3.84 -7.05
C TYR A 100 5.40 4.91 -6.07
N CYS A 101 5.32 4.69 -4.76
CA CYS A 101 5.87 5.64 -3.79
C CYS A 101 7.40 5.77 -3.96
N LYS A 102 8.07 4.65 -4.20
CA LYS A 102 9.53 4.64 -4.42
C LYS A 102 9.93 5.21 -5.76
N SER A 103 9.25 4.84 -6.84
CA SER A 103 9.57 5.43 -8.15
C SER A 103 9.29 6.93 -8.18
N THR A 104 8.31 7.42 -7.41
CA THR A 104 8.12 8.88 -7.21
C THR A 104 9.38 9.52 -6.62
N TYR A 105 9.90 8.96 -5.52
CA TYR A 105 11.11 9.48 -4.89
C TYR A 105 12.32 9.42 -5.84
N ASN A 106 12.52 8.29 -6.52
CA ASN A 106 13.63 8.12 -7.46
C ASN A 106 13.54 9.09 -8.65
N GLU A 107 12.34 9.33 -9.18
CA GLU A 107 12.11 10.31 -10.25
C GLU A 107 12.43 11.73 -9.79
N MET A 108 12.06 12.11 -8.57
CA MET A 108 12.44 13.43 -8.02
C MET A 108 13.95 13.59 -7.96
N GLN A 109 14.68 12.56 -7.50
CA GLN A 109 16.14 12.59 -7.47
C GLN A 109 16.73 12.70 -8.89
N ALA A 110 16.23 11.90 -9.83
CA ALA A 110 16.71 11.88 -11.21
C ALA A 110 16.45 13.21 -11.95
N LEU A 111 15.29 13.82 -11.72
CA LEU A 111 14.89 15.08 -12.33
C LEU A 111 15.39 16.32 -11.58
N GLN A 112 15.99 16.12 -10.39
CA GLN A 112 16.43 17.17 -9.47
C GLN A 112 15.26 18.11 -9.11
N LEU A 113 14.16 17.51 -8.66
CA LEU A 113 12.96 18.21 -8.23
C LEU A 113 12.89 18.25 -6.71
N GLU A 114 12.61 19.43 -6.18
CA GLU A 114 12.22 19.63 -4.79
C GLU A 114 10.70 19.48 -4.63
N PRO A 115 10.20 19.08 -3.45
CA PRO A 115 8.78 19.09 -3.16
C PRO A 115 8.19 20.50 -3.27
N ASP A 116 6.93 20.59 -3.71
CA ASP A 116 6.17 21.84 -3.70
C ASP A 116 4.83 21.65 -2.96
N ARG A 117 4.06 22.74 -2.86
CA ARG A 117 2.75 22.71 -2.20
C ARG A 117 1.76 21.71 -2.82
N HIS A 118 1.85 21.45 -4.12
CA HIS A 118 0.94 20.54 -4.82
C HIS A 118 1.35 19.09 -4.60
N SER A 119 2.64 18.77 -4.78
CA SER A 119 3.14 17.41 -4.57
C SER A 119 2.98 16.98 -3.11
N LEU A 120 3.26 17.88 -2.16
CA LEU A 120 3.03 17.63 -0.73
C LEU A 120 1.54 17.37 -0.44
N ALA A 121 0.63 18.20 -0.96
CA ALA A 121 -0.81 18.02 -0.74
C ALA A 121 -1.33 16.70 -1.32
N MET A 122 -0.84 16.29 -2.50
CA MET A 122 -1.19 15.01 -3.11
C MET A 122 -0.71 13.82 -2.28
N VAL A 123 0.52 13.88 -1.74
CA VAL A 123 1.06 12.82 -0.88
C VAL A 123 0.33 12.76 0.47
N GLN A 124 -0.04 13.89 1.06
CA GLN A 124 -0.86 13.92 2.27
C GLN A 124 -2.24 13.29 2.04
N GLU A 125 -2.86 13.57 0.89
CA GLU A 125 -4.12 12.92 0.54
C GLU A 125 -3.93 11.42 0.26
N LEU A 126 -2.78 11.01 -0.30
CA LEU A 126 -2.43 9.60 -0.47
C LEU A 126 -2.35 8.88 0.88
N GLN A 127 -1.72 9.49 1.90
CA GLN A 127 -1.70 8.96 3.27
C GLN A 127 -3.12 8.72 3.81
N VAL A 128 -4.08 9.61 3.52
CA VAL A 128 -5.48 9.43 3.92
C VAL A 128 -6.08 8.17 3.30
N GLY A 129 -5.85 7.94 2.00
CA GLY A 129 -6.33 6.76 1.29
C GLY A 129 -5.72 5.45 1.81
N ILE A 130 -4.41 5.45 2.06
CA ILE A 130 -3.69 4.28 2.58
C ILE A 130 -4.11 3.95 4.02
N ASN A 131 -4.27 4.95 4.87
CA ASN A 131 -4.79 4.75 6.23
C ASN A 131 -6.22 4.21 6.24
N ALA A 132 -7.03 4.54 5.22
CA ALA A 132 -8.34 3.92 5.04
C ALA A 132 -8.20 2.44 4.66
N LEU A 133 -7.34 2.10 3.68
CA LEU A 133 -7.08 0.70 3.32
C LEU A 133 -6.61 -0.13 4.52
N GLU A 134 -5.68 0.39 5.33
CA GLU A 134 -5.17 -0.32 6.52
C GLU A 134 -6.28 -0.69 7.50
N LYS A 135 -7.17 0.27 7.79
CA LYS A 135 -8.35 0.03 8.63
C LYS A 135 -9.28 -1.02 8.01
N GLY A 136 -9.46 -0.98 6.70
CA GLY A 136 -10.24 -1.96 5.95
C GLY A 136 -9.68 -3.37 6.09
N PHE A 137 -8.39 -3.57 5.81
CA PHE A 137 -7.73 -4.87 5.97
C PHE A 137 -7.67 -5.35 7.43
N ALA A 138 -7.57 -4.43 8.40
CA ALA A 138 -7.54 -4.75 9.83
C ALA A 138 -8.86 -5.39 10.33
N VAL A 139 -10.01 -4.96 9.79
CA VAL A 139 -11.33 -5.46 10.20
C VAL A 139 -11.85 -6.59 9.32
N LEU A 140 -11.28 -6.77 8.12
CA LEU A 140 -11.75 -7.69 7.07
C LEU A 140 -12.04 -9.11 7.59
N GLY A 141 -11.12 -9.70 8.35
CA GLY A 141 -11.27 -11.08 8.85
C GLY A 141 -12.31 -11.27 9.96
N LYS A 142 -12.75 -10.19 10.62
CA LYS A 142 -13.71 -10.24 11.74
C LYS A 142 -15.08 -9.71 11.35
N GLN A 143 -15.11 -8.66 10.54
CA GLN A 143 -16.30 -7.94 10.14
C GLN A 143 -16.15 -7.50 8.67
N PRO A 144 -16.33 -8.40 7.68
CA PRO A 144 -16.15 -8.08 6.27
C PRO A 144 -16.95 -6.84 5.83
N ARG A 145 -18.24 -6.77 6.17
CA ARG A 145 -19.08 -5.59 5.88
C ARG A 145 -18.61 -4.31 6.58
N GLY A 146 -17.90 -4.43 7.69
CA GLY A 146 -17.28 -3.29 8.38
C GLY A 146 -16.11 -2.67 7.61
N ALA A 147 -15.53 -3.36 6.63
CA ALA A 147 -14.46 -2.84 5.78
C ALA A 147 -14.96 -1.96 4.61
N GLU A 148 -16.25 -2.02 4.27
CA GLU A 148 -16.82 -1.31 3.12
C GLU A 148 -16.66 0.22 3.19
N PRO A 149 -16.94 0.90 4.34
CA PRO A 149 -16.74 2.35 4.45
C PRO A 149 -15.27 2.75 4.25
N HIS A 150 -14.33 1.86 4.58
CA HIS A 150 -12.90 2.09 4.43
C HIS A 150 -12.46 1.98 2.97
N ALA A 151 -12.95 0.98 2.24
CA ALA A 151 -12.75 0.89 0.78
C ALA A 151 -13.32 2.13 0.07
N PHE A 152 -14.52 2.60 0.46
CA PHE A 152 -15.10 3.83 -0.09
C PHE A 152 -14.24 5.07 0.19
N ALA A 153 -13.72 5.22 1.41
CA ALA A 153 -12.85 6.33 1.79
C ALA A 153 -11.53 6.34 0.99
N ALA A 154 -10.93 5.16 0.76
CA ALA A 154 -9.74 5.04 -0.09
C ALA A 154 -10.00 5.48 -1.54
N ARG A 155 -11.12 5.06 -2.14
CA ARG A 155 -11.53 5.55 -3.47
C ARG A 155 -11.81 7.06 -3.49
N HIS A 156 -12.34 7.61 -2.40
CA HIS A 156 -12.59 9.03 -2.31
C HIS A 156 -11.29 9.85 -2.24
N SER A 157 -10.23 9.31 -1.63
CA SER A 157 -8.90 9.94 -1.65
C SER A 157 -8.33 10.08 -3.07
N GLU A 158 -8.43 9.03 -3.90
CA GLU A 158 -8.01 9.11 -5.31
C GLU A 158 -8.73 10.24 -6.06
N ARG A 159 -10.05 10.34 -5.94
CA ARG A 159 -10.83 11.43 -6.57
C ARG A 159 -10.41 12.82 -6.09
N ARG A 160 -9.93 12.95 -4.85
CA ARG A 160 -9.39 14.22 -4.33
C ARG A 160 -8.02 14.50 -4.95
N ILE A 161 -7.15 13.50 -5.05
CA ILE A 161 -5.84 13.62 -5.71
C ILE A 161 -6.01 13.99 -7.19
N GLU A 162 -6.96 13.39 -7.90
CA GLU A 162 -7.23 13.72 -9.31
C GLU A 162 -7.65 15.19 -9.48
N LYS A 163 -8.44 15.73 -8.55
CA LYS A 163 -8.78 17.17 -8.53
C LYS A 163 -7.56 18.04 -8.23
N MET A 164 -6.74 17.64 -7.26
CA MET A 164 -5.48 18.34 -6.94
C MET A 164 -4.53 18.34 -8.13
N TYR A 165 -4.41 17.22 -8.83
CA TYR A 165 -3.63 17.07 -10.06
C TYR A 165 -4.09 18.05 -11.14
N ARG A 166 -5.39 18.10 -11.46
CA ARG A 166 -5.93 19.03 -12.46
C ARG A 166 -5.63 20.49 -12.10
N LYS A 167 -5.76 20.84 -10.82
CA LYS A 167 -5.42 22.18 -10.32
C LYS A 167 -3.92 22.47 -10.45
N ALA A 168 -3.08 21.54 -10.03
CA ALA A 168 -1.62 21.68 -10.10
C ALA A 168 -1.16 21.88 -11.56
N ILE A 169 -1.74 21.15 -12.51
CA ILE A 169 -1.47 21.34 -13.94
C ILE A 169 -1.95 22.72 -14.42
N ALA A 170 -3.14 23.17 -14.04
CA ALA A 170 -3.62 24.50 -14.44
C ALA A 170 -2.70 25.63 -13.95
N ASP A 171 -2.25 25.53 -12.69
CA ASP A 171 -1.31 26.48 -12.07
C ASP A 171 0.07 26.41 -12.75
N LEU A 172 0.57 25.19 -13.03
CA LEU A 172 1.86 24.95 -13.68
C LEU A 172 1.97 25.58 -15.07
N PHE A 173 0.88 25.55 -15.84
CA PHE A 173 0.83 26.08 -17.20
C PHE A 173 0.62 27.61 -17.28
N GLN A 174 0.68 28.33 -16.15
CA GLN A 174 0.74 29.79 -16.14
C GLN A 174 2.17 30.35 -16.17
N GLY A 175 3.20 29.50 -16.02
CA GLY A 175 4.61 29.90 -16.03
C GLY A 175 5.26 29.87 -17.42
N ASP A 176 6.53 30.29 -17.49
CA ASP A 176 7.36 30.35 -18.69
C ASP A 176 8.62 29.46 -18.64
N ASP A 177 8.87 28.78 -17.52
CA ASP A 177 9.93 27.77 -17.40
C ASP A 177 9.48 26.39 -17.91
N TYR A 178 9.45 26.25 -19.23
CA TYR A 178 8.97 25.04 -19.89
C TYR A 178 9.73 23.77 -19.49
N LEU A 179 11.04 23.87 -19.17
CA LEU A 179 11.82 22.69 -18.77
C LEU A 179 11.36 22.18 -17.39
N ASN A 180 11.23 23.07 -16.40
CA ASN A 180 10.71 22.68 -15.10
C ASN A 180 9.24 22.28 -15.17
N MET A 181 8.45 22.88 -16.06
CA MET A 181 7.08 22.43 -16.33
C MET A 181 7.00 20.97 -16.77
N PHE A 182 7.89 20.52 -17.67
CA PHE A 182 7.92 19.11 -18.08
C PHE A 182 8.24 18.18 -16.91
N LYS A 183 9.25 18.54 -16.10
CA LYS A 183 9.67 17.76 -14.94
C LYS A 183 8.56 17.67 -13.87
N GLN A 184 7.98 18.81 -13.47
CA GLN A 184 6.93 18.87 -12.45
C GLN A 184 5.65 18.18 -12.90
N ARG A 185 5.29 18.31 -14.20
CA ARG A 185 4.15 17.59 -14.77
C ARG A 185 4.32 16.07 -14.64
N GLU A 186 5.53 15.56 -14.86
CA GLU A 186 5.82 14.14 -14.72
C GLU A 186 5.63 13.70 -13.26
N LEU A 187 6.21 14.44 -12.30
CA LEU A 187 6.02 14.17 -10.87
C LEU A 187 4.54 14.16 -10.47
N TYR A 188 3.76 15.17 -10.87
CA TYR A 188 2.34 15.24 -10.57
C TYR A 188 1.56 14.07 -11.19
N ARG A 189 1.92 13.68 -12.42
CA ARG A 189 1.30 12.51 -13.08
C ARG A 189 1.64 11.24 -12.31
N HIS A 190 2.88 11.09 -11.88
CA HIS A 190 3.35 9.92 -11.15
C HIS A 190 2.64 9.77 -9.79
N LEU A 191 2.41 10.88 -9.07
CA LEU A 191 1.60 10.91 -7.86
C LEU A 191 0.13 10.57 -8.10
N SER A 192 -0.46 11.05 -9.21
CA SER A 192 -1.81 10.66 -9.62
C SER A 192 -1.90 9.16 -9.91
N ASN A 193 -0.91 8.59 -10.59
CA ASN A 193 -0.86 7.15 -10.87
C ASN A 193 -0.71 6.32 -9.58
N ALA A 194 -0.02 6.84 -8.56
CA ALA A 194 0.05 6.20 -7.25
C ALA A 194 -1.35 6.15 -6.59
N ALA A 195 -2.13 7.22 -6.72
CA ALA A 195 -3.52 7.27 -6.26
C ALA A 195 -4.41 6.24 -6.99
N ASP A 196 -4.20 6.03 -8.30
CA ASP A 196 -4.90 4.99 -9.04
C ASP A 196 -4.63 3.58 -8.47
N LYS A 197 -3.41 3.34 -7.93
CA LYS A 197 -3.10 2.07 -7.25
C LYS A 197 -3.84 1.92 -5.93
N VAL A 198 -4.06 3.02 -5.20
CA VAL A 198 -4.92 3.04 -4.00
C VAL A 198 -6.36 2.69 -4.37
N HIS A 199 -6.89 3.31 -5.42
CA HIS A 199 -8.23 3.01 -5.93
C HIS A 199 -8.36 1.54 -6.38
N ALA A 200 -7.38 1.02 -7.14
CA ALA A 200 -7.36 -0.37 -7.56
C ALA A 200 -7.33 -1.34 -6.37
N THR A 201 -6.55 -1.04 -5.33
CA THR A 201 -6.50 -1.84 -4.10
C THR A 201 -7.81 -1.79 -3.34
N ALA A 202 -8.48 -0.63 -3.30
CA ALA A 202 -9.81 -0.49 -2.71
C ALA A 202 -10.85 -1.34 -3.44
N ASN A 203 -10.80 -1.42 -4.77
CA ASN A 203 -11.67 -2.30 -5.55
C ASN A 203 -11.41 -3.79 -5.24
N VAL A 204 -10.15 -4.19 -5.08
CA VAL A 204 -9.83 -5.57 -4.64
C VAL A 204 -10.42 -5.86 -3.26
N LEU A 205 -10.30 -4.91 -2.32
CA LEU A 205 -10.89 -5.05 -1.00
C LEU A 205 -12.43 -5.17 -1.07
N GLU A 206 -13.09 -4.36 -1.90
CA GLU A 206 -14.54 -4.41 -2.12
C GLU A 206 -14.98 -5.76 -2.74
N ASP A 207 -14.26 -6.26 -3.75
CA ASP A 207 -14.52 -7.57 -4.35
C ASP A 207 -14.47 -8.70 -3.30
N ILE A 208 -13.47 -8.66 -2.40
CA ILE A 208 -13.35 -9.61 -1.28
C ILE A 208 -14.55 -9.49 -0.35
N ILE A 209 -14.93 -8.27 0.04
CA ILE A 209 -16.06 -8.02 0.94
C ILE A 209 -17.35 -8.59 0.38
N VAL A 210 -17.62 -8.38 -0.91
CA VAL A 210 -18.83 -8.89 -1.60
C VAL A 210 -18.89 -10.41 -1.58
N LYS A 211 -17.75 -11.09 -1.73
CA LYS A 211 -17.69 -12.57 -1.73
C LYS A 211 -17.77 -13.18 -0.32
N LEU A 212 -17.33 -12.44 0.71
CA LEU A 212 -17.39 -12.87 2.11
C LEU A 212 -18.74 -12.56 2.79
N GLY A 213 -19.50 -11.62 2.24
CA GLY A 213 -20.76 -11.09 2.82
C GLY A 213 -22.02 -11.82 2.38
#